data_AF-A0A072NDL4-F1
#
_entry.id   AF-A0A072NDL4-F1
#
_cell.length_a   1.000
_cell.length_b   1.000
_cell.length_c   1.000
_cell.angle_alpha   90.00
_cell.angle_beta   90.00
_cell.angle_gamma   90.00
#
_symmetry.space_group_name_H-M   'P 1'
#
loop_
_entity.id
_entity.type
_entity.pdbx_description
1 polymer ?
#
loop_
_entity_poly.entity_id
_entity_poly.type
_entity_poly.pdbx_seq_one_letter_code
_entity_poly.pdbx_strand_id
1 'polypeptide(L)' 'MTGETRDTIDLQDFLKWRGLVETGGEAKFRVQGGEVRVNGEIETRRRRKLRRGDVVEYAGERLRVEW' A
#
# COMPACT_ATOMS: atom_id res chain seq x y z
N MET A 1 -7.75 4.14 -29.58
CA MET A 1 -7.30 3.15 -28.58
C MET A 1 -7.35 3.83 -27.22
N THR A 2 -8.35 3.53 -26.41
CA THR A 2 -8.61 4.20 -25.12
C THR A 2 -7.60 3.70 -24.10
N GLY A 3 -6.55 4.48 -23.85
CA GLY A 3 -5.63 4.21 -22.76
C GLY A 3 -6.29 4.57 -21.45
N GLU A 4 -6.98 3.62 -20.81
CA GLU A 4 -7.39 3.80 -19.42
C GLU A 4 -6.14 3.92 -18.55
N THR A 5 -5.82 5.14 -18.11
CA THR A 5 -4.92 5.37 -16.98
C THR A 5 -5.62 4.79 -15.76
N ARG A 6 -5.43 3.49 -15.52
CA ARG A 6 -5.99 2.84 -14.34
C ARG A 6 -5.34 3.47 -13.12
N ASP A 7 -6.10 4.27 -12.38
CA ASP A 7 -5.67 4.88 -11.12
C ASP A 7 -5.02 3.82 -10.24
N THR A 8 -3.73 3.99 -9.99
CA THR A 8 -2.97 3.12 -9.09
C THR A 8 -2.06 3.99 -8.25
N ILE A 9 -1.79 3.52 -7.03
CA ILE A 9 -0.83 4.11 -6.11
C ILE A 9 0.15 3.02 -5.67
N ASP A 10 1.41 3.37 -5.45
CA ASP A 10 2.36 2.42 -4.84
C ASP A 10 1.98 2.20 -3.36
N LEU A 11 2.15 0.98 -2.85
CA LEU A 11 1.88 0.66 -1.45
C LEU A 11 2.57 1.62 -0.48
N GLN A 12 3.85 1.95 -0.69
CA GLN A 12 4.55 2.93 0.14
C GLN A 12 3.90 4.32 0.15
N ASP A 13 3.35 4.76 -0.99
CA ASP A 13 2.75 6.08 -1.12
C ASP A 13 1.36 6.09 -0.49
N PHE A 14 0.63 4.98 -0.58
CA PHE A 14 -0.62 4.79 0.15
C PHE A 14 -0.42 4.80 1.66
N LEU A 15 0.58 4.08 2.17
CA LEU A 15 0.90 4.07 3.61
C LEU A 15 1.24 5.48 4.11
N LYS A 16 2.02 6.24 3.34
CA LYS A 16 2.31 7.65 3.66
C LYS A 16 1.07 8.53 3.61
N TRP A 17 0.27 8.39 2.55
CA TRP A 17 -0.94 9.18 2.36
C TRP A 17 -1.94 8.99 3.49
N ARG A 18 -2.05 7.76 4.01
CA ARG A 18 -2.89 7.43 5.17
C ARG A 18 -2.24 7.75 6.52
N GLY A 19 -1.03 8.32 6.55
CA GLY A 19 -0.31 8.66 7.78
C GLY A 19 0.16 7.45 8.60
N LEU A 20 0.22 6.26 7.97
CA LEU A 20 0.67 5.04 8.64
C LEU A 20 2.20 4.97 8.78
N VAL A 21 2.93 5.69 7.92
CA VAL A 21 4.39 5.84 7.95
C VAL A 21 4.75 7.27 7.60
N GLU A 22 5.86 7.76 8.13
CA GLU A 22 6.28 9.15 7.92
C GLU A 22 7.18 9.31 6.70
N THR A 23 7.96 8.27 6.37
CA THR A 23 8.98 8.33 5.30
C THR A 23 8.92 7.12 4.37
N GLY A 24 9.46 7.28 3.16
CA GLY A 24 9.63 6.15 2.23
C GLY A 24 10.66 5.12 2.70
N GLY A 25 11.62 5.54 3.55
CA GLY A 25 12.58 4.65 4.18
C GLY A 25 11.91 3.73 5.20
N GLU A 26 11.05 4.30 6.06
CA GLU A 26 10.21 3.54 6.97
C GLU A 26 9.33 2.55 6.18
N ALA A 27 8.58 3.03 5.18
CA ALA A 27 7.74 2.18 4.35
C ALA A 27 8.50 0.99 3.75
N LYS A 28 9.75 1.21 3.31
CA LYS A 28 10.61 0.13 2.82
C LYS A 28 10.87 -0.91 3.90
N PHE A 29 11.30 -0.50 5.09
CA PHE A 29 11.62 -1.43 6.18
C PHE A 29 10.41 -2.24 6.63
N ARG A 30 9.25 -1.57 6.84
CA ARG A 30 8.02 -2.26 7.29
C ARG A 30 7.50 -3.27 6.27
N VAL A 31 7.44 -2.87 5.01
CA VAL A 31 6.97 -3.74 3.93
C VAL A 31 7.94 -4.91 3.73
N GLN A 32 9.25 -4.66 3.61
CA GLN A 32 10.23 -5.75 3.44
C GLN A 32 10.35 -6.66 4.67
N GLY A 33 10.06 -6.14 5.87
CA GLY A 33 9.98 -6.90 7.11
C GLY A 33 8.74 -7.79 7.23
N GLY A 34 7.79 -7.71 6.29
CA GLY A 34 6.57 -8.52 6.29
C GLY A 34 5.52 -8.03 7.29
N GLU A 35 5.62 -6.79 7.75
CA GLU A 35 4.67 -6.18 8.69
C GLU A 35 3.36 -5.73 8.01
N VAL A 36 3.34 -5.68 6.68
CA VAL A 36 2.21 -5.20 5.88
C VAL A 36 1.55 -6.35 5.16
N ARG A 37 0.21 -6.41 5.20
CA ARG A 37 -0.58 -7.31 4.36
C ARG A 37 -1.39 -6.53 3.36
N VAL A 38 -1.59 -7.10 2.19
CA VAL A 38 -2.54 -6.57 1.21
C VAL A 38 -3.43 -7.70 0.71
N ASN A 39 -4.74 -7.54 0.91
CA ASN A 39 -5.76 -8.57 0.67
C ASN A 39 -5.53 -9.85 1.49
N GLY A 40 -5.10 -9.70 2.74
CA GLY A 40 -4.85 -10.81 3.67
C GLY A 40 -3.50 -11.50 3.53
N GLU A 41 -2.73 -11.22 2.47
CA GLU A 41 -1.41 -11.81 2.24
C GLU A 41 -0.27 -10.86 2.63
N ILE A 42 0.78 -11.40 3.25
CA ILE A 42 2.01 -10.63 3.54
C ILE A 42 2.58 -10.11 2.23
N GLU A 43 2.80 -8.80 2.15
CA GLU A 43 3.38 -8.16 0.98
C GLU A 43 4.76 -7.58 1.33
N THR A 44 5.77 -7.91 0.53
CA THR A 44 7.16 -7.47 0.73
C THR A 44 7.66 -6.51 -0.33
N ARG A 45 6.83 -6.17 -1.32
CA ARG A 45 7.12 -5.22 -2.41
C ARG A 45 6.49 -3.86 -2.11
N ARG A 46 7.30 -2.92 -1.60
CA ARG A 46 6.84 -1.54 -1.32
C ARG A 46 6.29 -0.77 -2.52
N ARG A 47 6.66 -1.17 -3.75
CA ARG A 47 6.16 -0.63 -5.02
C ARG A 47 5.06 -1.50 -5.65
N ARG A 48 4.38 -2.34 -4.87
CA ARG A 48 3.14 -2.98 -5.31
C ARG A 48 2.16 -1.90 -5.73
N LYS A 49 1.58 -2.05 -6.92
CA LYS A 49 0.48 -1.19 -7.40
C LYS A 49 -0.81 -1.62 -6.70
N LEU A 50 -1.40 -0.69 -5.96
CA LEU A 50 -2.72 -0.83 -5.35
C LEU A 50 -3.78 -0.29 -6.29
N ARG A 51 -4.97 -0.89 -6.25
CA ARG A 51 -6.18 -0.50 -7.00
C ARG A 51 -7.33 -0.23 -6.04
N ARG A 52 -8.34 0.54 -6.48
CA ARG A 52 -9.59 0.69 -5.72
C ARG A 52 -10.11 -0.68 -5.29
N GLY A 53 -10.48 -0.80 -4.02
CA GLY A 53 -10.99 -2.03 -3.42
C GLY A 53 -9.94 -2.92 -2.76
N ASP A 54 -8.64 -2.76 -3.07
CA ASP A 54 -7.58 -3.42 -2.30
C ASP A 54 -7.68 -3.05 -0.81
N VAL A 55 -7.29 -3.97 0.06
CA VAL A 55 -7.31 -3.77 1.51
C VAL A 55 -5.89 -3.90 2.03
N VAL A 56 -5.39 -2.86 2.69
CA VAL A 56 -4.04 -2.82 3.29
C VAL A 56 -4.19 -2.92 4.80
N GLU A 57 -3.41 -3.80 5.42
CA GLU A 57 -3.35 -3.99 6.87
C GLU A 57 -1.93 -3.77 7.37
N TYR A 58 -1.78 -2.92 8.41
CA TYR A 58 -0.49 -2.61 9.04
C TYR A 58 -0.73 -1.92 10.39
N ALA A 59 0.12 -2.21 11.39
CA ALA A 59 0.06 -1.59 12.73
C ALA A 59 -1.32 -1.63 13.43
N GLY A 60 -2.11 -2.68 13.17
CA GLY A 60 -3.49 -2.81 13.70
C GLY A 60 -4.56 -2.07 12.90
N GLU A 61 -4.16 -1.24 11.93
CA GLU A 61 -5.05 -0.54 11.02
C GLU A 61 -5.39 -1.42 9.80
N ARG A 62 -6.64 -1.32 9.33
CA ARG A 62 -7.14 -2.00 8.12
C ARG A 62 -7.86 -0.99 7.25
N LEU A 63 -7.23 -0.61 6.14
CA LEU A 63 -7.71 0.46 5.26
C LEU A 63 -8.04 -0.09 3.88
N ARG A 64 -9.22 0.26 3.38
CA ARG A 64 -9.57 0.03 1.97
C ARG A 64 -8.98 1.15 1.11
N VAL A 65 -8.49 0.77 -0.06
CA VAL A 65 -8.00 1.68 -1.09
C VAL A 65 -9.21 2.28 -1.80
N GLU A 66 -9.42 3.56 -1.54
CA GLU A 66 -10.42 4.44 -2.11
C GLU A 66 -9.76 5.82 -2.27
N TRP A 67 -10.10 6.55 -3.32
CA TRP A 67 -9.60 7.90 -3.61
C TRP A 67 -10.77 8.81 -3.94
#